data_AF-A0A525ICW9-F1
#
_entry.id   AF-A0A525ICW9-F1
#
_cell.length_a   1.000
_cell.length_b   1.000
_cell.length_c   1.000
_cell.angle_alpha   90.00
_cell.angle_beta   90.00
_cell.angle_gamma   90.00
#
_symmetry.space_group_name_H-M   'P 1'
#
loop_
_entity.id
_entity.type
_entity.pdbx_description
1 polymer ?
#
loop_
_entity_poly.entity_id
_entity_poly.type
_entity_poly.pdbx_seq_one_letter_code
_entity_poly.pdbx_strand_id
1 'polypeptide(L)'
;MTDISASDLERKDIAPTAFRRESKWTFKTTQRRAKAHRAIQAVIPAGIPAEITNYDDLIIVLRARADELQVSRETIDFISGLPSGYAGKLLSLRHVRRIGLQSLGPLLTALGIKLIAVDDEAALEQCRSRYMKRDEPHFRSATARHTQR
;
A
#
# COMPACT_ATOMS: atom_id res chain seq x y z
N MET A 1 -73.41 -11.70 33.78
CA MET A 1 -73.42 -10.85 34.99
C MET A 1 -72.08 -11.07 35.65
N THR A 2 -71.09 -10.19 35.57
CA THR A 2 -71.08 -8.73 35.40
C THR A 2 -69.74 -8.31 34.79
N ASP A 3 -69.77 -7.17 34.12
CA ASP A 3 -68.65 -6.45 33.50
C ASP A 3 -67.42 -6.26 34.39
N ILE A 4 -66.27 -6.00 33.77
CA ILE A 4 -65.47 -4.78 34.02
C ILE A 4 -64.47 -4.64 32.85
N SER A 5 -64.70 -3.58 32.08
CA SER A 5 -63.75 -2.95 31.17
C SER A 5 -63.14 -1.74 31.87
N ALA A 6 -61.85 -1.53 31.60
CA ALA A 6 -61.14 -0.24 31.56
C ALA A 6 -61.21 0.69 32.78
N SER A 7 -60.21 0.60 33.66
CA SER A 7 -59.52 1.77 34.24
C SER A 7 -58.46 1.34 35.26
N ASP A 8 -57.25 1.01 34.79
CA ASP A 8 -56.04 1.07 35.63
C ASP A 8 -54.90 1.67 34.80
N LEU A 9 -55.18 2.88 34.33
CA LEU A 9 -54.19 3.88 33.95
C LEU A 9 -53.55 4.39 35.24
N GLU A 10 -52.50 3.75 35.72
CA GLU A 10 -51.42 4.41 36.50
C GLU A 10 -50.26 3.42 36.74
N ARG A 11 -49.15 3.64 36.02
CA ARG A 11 -47.75 3.37 36.43
C ARG A 11 -46.86 3.89 35.29
N LYS A 12 -46.53 5.18 35.36
CA LYS A 12 -45.25 5.71 35.86
C LYS A 12 -44.07 5.40 34.94
N ASP A 13 -43.71 6.42 34.17
CA ASP A 13 -42.36 6.96 34.12
C ASP A 13 -41.21 5.95 34.00
N ILE A 14 -40.94 5.53 32.77
CA ILE A 14 -39.60 5.10 32.40
C ILE A 14 -39.23 5.84 31.12
N ALA A 15 -38.63 7.01 31.29
CA ALA A 15 -37.94 7.71 30.23
C ALA A 15 -36.79 6.82 29.70
N PRO A 16 -36.69 6.53 28.40
CA PRO A 16 -35.47 5.96 27.87
C PRO A 16 -34.40 7.06 27.88
N THR A 17 -33.40 6.84 28.73
CA THR A 17 -32.15 7.60 28.83
C THR A 17 -31.44 7.65 27.47
N ALA A 18 -31.82 8.61 26.64
CA ALA A 18 -31.19 8.89 25.36
C ALA A 18 -29.87 9.63 25.61
N PHE A 19 -28.84 8.89 26.02
CA PHE A 19 -27.45 9.37 25.98
C PHE A 19 -26.95 9.37 24.53
N ARG A 20 -27.51 10.29 23.74
CA ARG A 20 -27.08 10.59 22.38
C ARG A 20 -25.85 11.49 22.46
N ARG A 21 -24.68 10.89 22.69
CA ARG A 21 -23.42 11.57 22.38
C ARG A 21 -23.25 11.59 20.86
N GLU A 22 -23.50 12.76 20.29
CA GLU A 22 -23.17 13.12 18.93
C GLU A 22 -21.66 13.01 18.70
N SER A 23 -21.21 11.84 18.28
CA SER A 23 -19.88 11.69 17.68
C SER A 23 -19.93 12.31 16.29
N LYS A 24 -19.60 13.61 16.22
CA LYS A 24 -19.21 14.33 15.01
C LYS A 24 -17.96 13.67 14.41
N TRP A 25 -18.14 12.53 13.75
CA TRP A 25 -17.10 11.96 12.90
C TRP A 25 -17.12 12.73 11.59
N THR A 26 -16.10 13.55 11.40
CA THR A 26 -15.96 14.50 10.31
C THR A 26 -15.83 13.78 8.97
N PHE A 27 -16.90 13.83 8.20
CA PHE A 27 -17.13 13.29 6.85
C PHE A 27 -16.25 13.91 5.74
N LYS A 28 -15.02 14.36 6.05
CA LYS A 28 -14.14 15.09 5.12
C LYS A 28 -12.94 14.28 4.59
N THR A 29 -12.77 13.02 5.00
CA THR A 29 -11.64 12.16 4.56
C THR A 29 -11.98 11.24 3.39
N THR A 30 -13.25 11.05 3.05
CA THR A 30 -13.65 10.16 1.95
C THR A 30 -13.39 10.77 0.57
N GLN A 31 -13.33 12.10 0.45
CA GLN A 31 -13.20 12.76 -0.84
C GLN A 31 -11.79 12.73 -1.45
N ARG A 32 -10.74 12.50 -0.65
CA ARG A 32 -9.39 12.27 -1.19
C ARG A 32 -9.18 10.85 -1.75
N ARG A 33 -9.98 9.87 -1.33
CA ARG A 33 -9.88 8.47 -1.78
C ARG A 33 -10.49 8.25 -3.17
N ALA A 34 -11.54 8.96 -3.54
CA ALA A 34 -12.20 8.77 -4.84
C ALA A 34 -11.39 9.27 -6.04
N LYS A 35 -10.48 10.24 -5.86
CA LYS A 35 -9.63 10.76 -6.96
C LYS A 35 -8.50 9.79 -7.34
N ALA A 36 -8.08 8.91 -6.42
CA ALA A 36 -7.08 7.87 -6.68
C ALA A 36 -7.62 6.71 -7.53
N HIS A 37 -8.95 6.49 -7.54
CA HIS A 37 -9.55 5.40 -8.32
C HIS A 37 -9.68 5.70 -9.82
N ARG A 38 -9.58 6.96 -10.26
CA ARG A 38 -9.71 7.35 -11.69
C ARG A 38 -8.39 7.24 -12.47
N ALA A 39 -7.34 6.69 -11.88
CA ALA A 39 -6.09 6.34 -12.55
C ALA A 39 -5.86 4.81 -12.63
N ILE A 40 -6.88 4.00 -12.32
CA ILE A 40 -6.79 2.52 -12.25
C ILE A 40 -6.60 1.85 -13.62
N GLN A 41 -6.58 2.61 -14.71
CA GLN A 41 -6.43 2.09 -16.08
C GLN A 41 -5.28 2.75 -16.85
N ALA A 42 -4.19 3.12 -16.17
CA ALA A 42 -2.93 3.29 -16.86
C ALA A 42 -2.39 1.89 -17.23
N VAL A 43 -2.92 1.32 -18.32
CA VAL A 43 -2.16 0.36 -19.13
C VAL A 43 -0.84 1.04 -19.39
N ILE A 44 0.27 0.47 -18.92
CA ILE A 44 1.58 0.99 -19.27
C ILE A 44 1.82 0.50 -20.70
N PRO A 45 1.73 1.36 -21.73
CA PRO A 45 2.10 0.91 -23.05
C PRO A 45 3.59 0.58 -23.04
N ALA A 46 3.98 -0.48 -23.75
CA ALA A 46 5.37 -0.87 -23.89
C ALA A 46 6.26 0.35 -24.23
N GLY A 47 7.24 0.63 -23.37
CA GLY A 47 8.25 1.68 -23.60
C GLY A 47 8.12 2.95 -22.76
N ILE A 48 7.04 3.15 -22.00
CA ILE A 48 6.91 4.31 -21.10
C ILE A 48 7.22 3.88 -19.65
N PRO A 49 8.17 4.53 -18.96
CA PRO A 49 8.40 4.26 -17.55
C PRO A 49 7.20 4.73 -16.71
N ALA A 50 6.73 3.87 -15.80
CA ALA A 50 5.74 4.25 -14.81
C ALA A 50 6.42 4.85 -13.57
N GLU A 51 5.89 5.97 -13.09
CA GLU A 51 6.32 6.58 -11.84
C GLU A 51 5.71 5.83 -10.65
N ILE A 52 6.55 5.50 -9.67
CA ILE A 52 6.16 4.75 -8.48
C ILE A 52 6.61 5.57 -7.26
N THR A 53 5.66 6.21 -6.58
CA THR A 53 5.96 7.02 -5.39
C THR A 53 5.77 6.22 -4.10
N ASN A 54 4.86 5.24 -4.12
CA ASN A 54 4.54 4.43 -2.95
C ASN A 54 4.41 2.94 -3.28
N TYR A 55 4.21 2.14 -2.23
CA TYR A 55 4.11 0.68 -2.36
C TYR A 55 2.83 0.23 -3.10
N ASP A 56 1.72 0.95 -2.97
CA ASP A 56 0.48 0.60 -3.66
C ASP A 56 0.63 0.84 -5.18
N ASP A 57 1.31 1.93 -5.57
CA ASP A 57 1.66 2.21 -6.97
C ASP A 57 2.51 1.08 -7.56
N LEU A 58 3.49 0.57 -6.80
CA LEU A 58 4.30 -0.58 -7.22
C LEU A 58 3.42 -1.79 -7.54
N ILE A 59 2.47 -2.13 -6.66
CA ILE A 59 1.56 -3.27 -6.88
C ILE A 59 0.68 -3.04 -8.10
N ILE A 60 0.17 -1.83 -8.29
CA ILE A 60 -0.65 -1.47 -9.46
C ILE A 60 0.15 -1.68 -10.75
N VAL A 61 1.39 -1.17 -10.80
CA VAL A 61 2.28 -1.31 -11.96
C VAL A 61 2.58 -2.78 -12.27
N LEU A 62 2.93 -3.58 -11.26
CA LEU A 62 3.21 -5.01 -11.44
C LEU A 62 1.99 -5.78 -11.95
N ARG A 63 0.79 -5.44 -11.46
CA ARG A 63 -0.46 -6.05 -11.92
C ARG A 63 -0.82 -5.65 -13.34
N ALA A 64 -0.73 -4.35 -13.66
CA ALA A 64 -0.97 -3.85 -15.00
C ALA A 64 -0.04 -4.55 -16.01
N ARG A 65 1.23 -4.77 -15.64
CA ARG A 65 2.16 -5.53 -16.48
C ARG A 65 1.77 -7.00 -16.63
N ALA A 66 1.37 -7.66 -15.55
CA ALA A 66 0.91 -9.05 -15.61
C ALA A 66 -0.34 -9.19 -16.50
N ASP A 67 -1.23 -8.20 -16.47
CA ASP A 67 -2.44 -8.14 -17.30
C ASP A 67 -2.10 -7.83 -18.77
N GLU A 68 -1.16 -6.92 -19.04
CA GLU A 68 -0.64 -6.62 -20.38
C GLU A 68 0.01 -7.86 -21.02
N LEU A 69 0.81 -8.60 -20.26
CA LEU A 69 1.43 -9.86 -20.72
C LEU A 69 0.43 -11.03 -20.78
N GLN A 70 -0.79 -10.86 -20.29
CA GLN A 70 -1.83 -11.89 -20.20
C GLN A 70 -1.35 -13.17 -19.49
N VAL A 71 -0.47 -13.04 -18.51
CA VAL A 71 0.10 -14.18 -17.76
C VAL A 71 -0.69 -14.48 -16.50
N SER A 72 -0.94 -15.77 -16.27
CA SER A 72 -1.55 -16.23 -15.02
C SER A 72 -0.57 -16.06 -13.84
N ARG A 73 -1.11 -16.02 -12.63
CA ARG A 73 -0.31 -15.80 -11.41
C ARG A 73 0.48 -17.04 -11.05
N GLU A 74 -0.07 -18.21 -11.36
CA GLU A 74 0.62 -19.48 -11.27
C GLU A 74 1.80 -19.58 -12.26
N THR A 75 1.63 -19.06 -13.48
CA THR A 75 2.74 -18.96 -14.46
C THR A 75 3.85 -18.03 -13.94
N ILE A 76 3.49 -16.92 -13.30
CA ILE A 76 4.48 -16.03 -12.65
C ILE A 76 5.24 -16.79 -11.56
N ASP A 77 4.54 -17.53 -10.69
CA ASP A 77 5.17 -18.33 -9.64
C ASP A 77 6.17 -19.34 -10.23
N PHE A 78 5.77 -20.06 -11.28
CA PHE A 78 6.62 -21.02 -11.97
C PHE A 78 7.88 -20.39 -12.57
N ILE A 79 7.75 -19.28 -13.31
CA ILE A 79 8.88 -18.61 -13.97
C ILE A 79 9.83 -17.98 -12.95
N SER A 80 9.30 -17.39 -11.88
CA SER A 80 10.08 -16.74 -10.83
C SER A 80 10.71 -17.73 -9.83
N GLY A 81 10.32 -19.01 -9.88
CA GLY A 81 10.73 -20.00 -8.87
C GLY A 81 10.11 -19.74 -7.49
N LEU A 82 9.02 -18.98 -7.42
CA LEU A 82 8.28 -18.75 -6.19
C LEU A 82 7.35 -19.93 -5.88
N PRO A 83 6.98 -20.16 -4.61
CA PRO A 83 6.01 -21.18 -4.25
C PRO A 83 4.67 -20.96 -4.98
N SER A 84 3.99 -22.03 -5.36
CA SER A 84 2.68 -21.92 -6.04
C SER A 84 1.66 -21.11 -5.21
N GLY A 85 0.96 -20.20 -5.88
CA GLY A 85 -0.03 -19.30 -5.30
C GLY A 85 0.59 -18.14 -4.50
N TYR A 86 1.90 -17.93 -4.56
CA TYR A 86 2.57 -16.88 -3.82
C TYR A 86 2.40 -15.51 -4.50
N ALA A 87 2.55 -15.43 -5.82
CA ALA A 87 2.28 -14.24 -6.63
C ALA A 87 0.82 -13.80 -6.46
N GLY A 88 -0.12 -14.73 -6.34
CA GLY A 88 -1.52 -14.43 -6.04
C GLY A 88 -1.74 -13.71 -4.70
N LYS A 89 -0.93 -14.00 -3.68
CA LYS A 89 -0.99 -13.35 -2.35
C LYS A 89 -0.34 -11.96 -2.36
N LEU A 90 0.64 -11.74 -3.24
CA LEU A 90 1.36 -10.49 -3.38
C LEU A 90 0.64 -9.48 -4.27
N LEU A 91 0.09 -9.95 -5.39
CA LEU A 91 -0.55 -9.14 -6.43
C LEU A 91 -2.09 -9.09 -6.31
N SER A 92 -2.64 -9.51 -5.16
CA SER A 92 -4.08 -9.40 -4.90
C SER A 92 -4.50 -7.95 -4.68
N LEU A 93 -5.77 -7.64 -5.01
CA LEU A 93 -6.40 -6.33 -4.75
C LEU A 93 -6.29 -5.89 -3.30
N ARG A 94 -6.45 -6.84 -2.38
CA ARG A 94 -6.18 -6.67 -0.97
C ARG A 94 -4.97 -7.54 -0.65
N HIS A 95 -3.80 -6.93 -0.55
CA HIS A 95 -2.53 -7.63 -0.35
C HIS A 95 -2.62 -8.50 0.92
N VAL A 96 -2.46 -9.81 0.74
CA VAL A 96 -2.39 -10.77 1.87
C VAL A 96 -0.96 -10.78 2.42
N ARG A 97 0.03 -10.54 1.56
CA ARG A 97 1.46 -10.45 1.90
C ARG A 97 2.11 -9.24 1.26
N ARG A 98 3.21 -8.79 1.87
CA ARG A 98 4.08 -7.75 1.29
C ARG A 98 5.20 -8.41 0.48
N ILE A 99 5.63 -7.73 -0.58
CA ILE A 99 6.80 -8.11 -1.36
C ILE A 99 8.02 -7.89 -0.46
N GLY A 100 8.78 -8.97 -0.25
CA GLY A 100 10.02 -8.94 0.50
C GLY A 100 11.22 -8.90 -0.44
N LEU A 101 12.42 -8.72 0.13
CA LEU A 101 13.67 -8.68 -0.63
C LEU A 101 13.90 -9.95 -1.46
N GLN A 102 13.48 -11.11 -0.94
CA GLN A 102 13.62 -12.41 -1.60
C GLN A 102 12.65 -12.61 -2.77
N SER A 103 11.52 -11.90 -2.79
CA SER A 103 10.49 -12.05 -3.84
C SER A 103 10.50 -10.93 -4.86
N LEU A 104 11.05 -9.75 -4.53
CA LEU A 104 11.09 -8.60 -5.43
C LEU A 104 11.87 -8.90 -6.71
N GLY A 105 13.13 -9.37 -6.57
CA GLY A 105 13.98 -9.68 -7.72
C GLY A 105 13.33 -10.71 -8.67
N PRO A 106 12.93 -11.89 -8.18
CA PRO A 106 12.27 -12.90 -9.01
C PRO A 106 10.98 -12.42 -9.69
N LEU A 107 10.15 -11.62 -9.01
CA LEU A 107 8.94 -11.04 -9.61
C LEU A 107 9.27 -10.07 -10.75
N LEU A 108 10.26 -9.20 -10.56
CA LEU A 108 10.70 -8.25 -11.58
C LEU A 108 11.23 -8.99 -12.82
N THR A 109 12.03 -10.04 -12.61
CA THR A 109 12.52 -10.89 -13.69
C THR A 109 11.38 -11.58 -14.45
N ALA A 110 10.43 -12.19 -13.75
CA ALA A 110 9.30 -12.89 -14.37
C ALA A 110 8.37 -11.95 -15.16
N LEU A 111 8.25 -10.69 -14.75
CA LEU A 111 7.42 -9.68 -15.44
C LEU A 111 8.21 -8.84 -16.45
N GLY A 112 9.53 -9.05 -16.55
CA GLY A 112 10.42 -8.29 -17.43
C GLY A 112 10.49 -6.80 -17.07
N ILE A 113 10.36 -6.44 -15.79
CA ILE A 113 10.43 -5.06 -15.31
C ILE A 113 11.79 -4.82 -14.66
N LYS A 114 12.32 -3.60 -14.82
CA LYS A 114 13.41 -3.06 -14.01
C LYS A 114 12.93 -1.82 -13.26
N LEU A 115 13.42 -1.64 -12.04
CA LEU A 115 13.22 -0.41 -11.28
C LEU A 115 14.38 0.54 -11.56
N ILE A 116 14.07 1.80 -11.85
CA ILE A 116 15.04 2.87 -12.08
C ILE A 116 14.81 3.92 -11.00
N ALA A 117 15.86 4.24 -10.26
CA ALA A 117 15.82 5.34 -9.30
C ALA A 117 16.09 6.66 -10.05
N VAL A 118 15.22 7.63 -9.82
CA VAL A 118 15.33 9.00 -10.35
C VAL A 118 15.14 9.95 -9.17
N ASP A 119 15.83 11.08 -9.20
CA ASP A 119 15.72 12.09 -8.16
C ASP A 119 14.33 12.76 -8.19
N ASP A 120 13.66 12.78 -7.04
CA ASP A 120 12.45 13.55 -6.80
C ASP A 120 12.86 14.88 -6.13
N GLU A 121 13.02 15.92 -6.94
CA GLU A 121 13.43 17.25 -6.45
C GLU A 121 12.46 17.84 -5.43
N ALA A 122 11.15 17.53 -5.55
CA ALA A 122 10.14 18.03 -4.63
C ALA A 122 10.25 17.34 -3.26
N ALA A 123 10.48 16.03 -3.24
CA ALA A 123 10.75 15.30 -1.99
C ALA A 123 12.11 15.70 -1.40
N LEU A 124 13.11 15.95 -2.26
CA LEU A 124 14.45 16.38 -1.85
C LEU A 124 14.38 17.73 -1.13
N GLU A 125 13.69 18.72 -1.69
CA GLU A 125 13.58 20.06 -1.10
C GLU A 125 12.84 20.02 0.25
N GLN A 126 11.83 19.15 0.41
CA GLN A 126 11.14 18.94 1.69
C GLN A 126 12.07 18.34 2.76
N CYS A 127 13.00 17.48 2.36
CA CYS A 127 13.91 16.80 3.28
C CYS A 127 15.21 17.58 3.54
N ARG A 128 15.56 18.52 2.64
CA ARG A 128 16.85 19.20 2.59
C ARG A 128 17.27 19.83 3.91
N SER A 129 16.33 20.48 4.59
CA SER A 129 16.59 21.14 5.89
C SER A 129 16.92 20.17 7.03
N ARG A 130 16.55 18.89 6.90
CA ARG A 130 16.78 17.85 7.90
C ARG A 130 18.05 17.04 7.64
N TYR A 131 18.68 17.21 6.48
CA TYR A 131 19.91 16.51 6.15
C TYR A 131 21.08 17.09 6.95
N MET A 132 21.56 16.34 7.93
CA MET A 132 22.84 16.63 8.57
C MET A 132 23.96 16.16 7.65
N LYS A 133 24.81 17.10 7.23
CA LYS A 133 26.03 16.76 6.50
C LYS A 133 26.91 15.93 7.43
N ARG A 134 27.39 14.79 6.94
CA ARG A 134 28.30 13.95 7.70
C ARG A 134 29.65 14.66 7.86
N ASP A 135 30.21 14.65 9.07
CA ASP A 135 31.46 15.35 9.38
C ASP A 135 32.68 14.74 8.69
N GLU A 136 32.67 13.41 8.46
CA GLU A 136 33.84 12.72 7.88
C GLU A 136 33.45 11.60 6.92
N PRO A 137 34.09 11.50 5.74
CA PRO A 137 33.86 10.40 4.82
C PRO A 137 34.55 9.14 5.35
N HIS A 138 33.78 8.19 5.88
CA HIS A 138 34.31 6.85 6.19
C HIS A 138 34.52 6.07 4.90
N PHE A 139 35.61 6.35 4.20
CA PHE A 139 36.17 5.37 3.29
C PHE A 139 36.63 4.20 4.15
N ARG A 140 36.06 3.01 3.94
CA ARG A 140 36.68 1.77 4.43
C ARG A 140 37.98 1.59 3.66
N SER A 141 39.05 2.25 4.10
CA SER A 141 40.38 2.01 3.58
C SER A 141 40.78 0.61 4.02
N ALA A 142 40.67 -0.36 3.10
CA ALA A 142 41.23 -1.70 3.29
C ALA A 142 42.76 -1.68 3.49
N THR A 143 43.40 -0.52 3.28
CA THR A 143 44.85 -0.33 3.12
C THR A 143 45.54 0.27 4.36
N ALA A 144 45.04 0.07 5.58
CA ALA A 144 45.68 0.60 6.79
C ALA A 144 46.59 -0.40 7.55
N ARG A 145 46.94 -1.56 6.98
CA ARG A 145 47.65 -2.63 7.70
C ARG A 145 48.98 -3.13 7.10
N HIS A 146 49.72 -2.34 6.32
CA HIS A 146 51.00 -2.86 5.80
C HIS A 146 52.13 -1.86 5.52
N THR A 147 52.46 -0.97 6.47
CA THR A 147 53.80 -0.34 6.48
C THR A 147 54.24 -0.03 7.90
N GLN A 148 54.79 -1.02 8.61
CA GLN A 148 55.89 -0.81 9.55
C GLN A 148 56.80 -2.04 9.43
N ARG A 149 57.93 -1.85 8.78
CA ARG A 149 59.05 -2.78 8.71
C ARG A 149 60.30 -2.04 9.16
#